data_AF-A0A942EYS6-F1
#
_entry.id   AF-A0A942EYS6-F1
#
_cell.length_a   1.000
_cell.length_b   1.000
_cell.length_c   1.000
_cell.angle_alpha   90.00
_cell.angle_beta   90.00
_cell.angle_gamma   90.00
#
_symmetry.space_group_name_H-M   'P 1'
#
loop_
_entity.id
_entity.type
_entity.pdbx_description
1 polymer ?
#
loop_
_entity_poly.entity_id
_entity_poly.type
_entity_poly.pdbx_seq_one_letter_code
_entity_poly.pdbx_strand_id
1 'polypeptide(L)'
;MAKKYLRMTLNERIQHINLAINFTILVITGFALKYPEAFWASPITDVPLGMTFRGFLHRLSGVATVTLGGYHLLYLAFTERGRRIVIDMIPMW
;
A
#
# COMPACT_ATOMS: atom_id res chain seq x y z
N MET A 1 -29.31 22.33 1.41
CA MET A 1 -28.11 21.62 0.92
C MET A 1 -27.59 20.70 2.01
N ALA A 2 -27.29 19.44 1.70
CA ALA A 2 -26.71 18.52 2.69
C ALA A 2 -25.29 18.96 3.08
N LYS A 3 -25.00 19.03 4.39
CA LYS A 3 -23.66 19.35 4.91
C LYS A 3 -22.72 18.18 4.59
N LYS A 4 -21.78 18.38 3.66
CA LYS A 4 -20.76 17.38 3.32
C LYS A 4 -19.79 17.24 4.49
N TYR A 5 -19.60 16.02 5.00
CA TYR A 5 -18.59 15.72 6.03
C TYR A 5 -17.26 15.34 5.38
N LEU A 6 -16.14 15.69 6.02
CA LEU A 6 -14.81 15.35 5.53
C LEU A 6 -14.44 13.90 5.91
N ARG A 7 -14.71 12.95 5.02
CA ARG A 7 -14.35 11.54 5.21
C ARG A 7 -12.84 11.32 5.34
N MET A 8 -12.05 11.86 4.39
CA MET A 8 -10.59 11.75 4.41
C MET A 8 -9.92 13.09 4.13
N THR A 9 -8.96 13.47 4.98
CA THR A 9 -8.02 14.58 4.77
C THR A 9 -7.09 14.29 3.58
N LEU A 10 -6.40 15.32 3.10
CA LEU A 10 -5.38 15.15 2.08
C LEU A 10 -4.26 14.20 2.56
N ASN A 11 -3.82 14.31 3.81
CA ASN A 11 -2.80 13.42 4.38
C ASN A 11 -3.24 11.95 4.35
N GLU A 12 -4.45 11.66 4.78
CA GLU A 12 -5.00 10.30 4.77
C GLU A 12 -5.09 9.76 3.33
N ARG A 13 -5.52 10.58 2.36
CA ARG A 13 -5.58 10.17 0.95
C ARG A 13 -4.21 9.85 0.38
N ILE A 14 -3.20 10.68 0.68
CA ILE A 14 -1.82 10.44 0.24
C ILE A 14 -1.30 9.14 0.84
N GLN A 15 -1.53 8.89 2.14
CA GLN A 15 -1.16 7.62 2.76
C GLN A 15 -1.83 6.43 2.07
N HIS A 16 -3.12 6.50 1.78
CA HIS A 16 -3.85 5.39 1.15
C HIS A 16 -3.45 5.16 -0.31
N ILE A 17 -3.21 6.22 -1.09
CA ILE A 17 -2.73 6.09 -2.48
C ILE A 17 -1.32 5.48 -2.49
N ASN A 18 -0.44 5.92 -1.59
CA ASN A 18 0.91 5.37 -1.46
C ASN A 18 0.87 3.89 -1.07
N LEU A 19 0.01 3.53 -0.12
CA LEU A 19 -0.24 2.14 0.27
C LEU A 19 -0.74 1.31 -0.91
N ALA A 20 -1.78 1.78 -1.62
CA ALA A 20 -2.37 1.05 -2.74
C ALA A 20 -1.37 0.78 -3.87
N ILE A 21 -0.56 1.78 -4.23
CA ILE A 21 0.47 1.64 -5.27
C ILE A 21 1.53 0.62 -4.84
N ASN A 22 2.13 0.80 -3.66
CA ASN A 22 3.22 -0.07 -3.21
C ASN A 22 2.74 -1.50 -2.94
N PHE A 23 1.57 -1.67 -2.33
CA PHE A 23 0.97 -2.99 -2.14
C PHE A 23 0.74 -3.70 -3.47
N THR A 24 0.21 -3.00 -4.48
CA THR A 24 0.00 -3.59 -5.82
C THR A 24 1.32 -4.02 -6.46
N ILE A 25 2.37 -3.19 -6.38
CA ILE A 25 3.71 -3.55 -6.87
C ILE A 25 4.25 -4.77 -6.13
N LEU A 26 4.13 -4.82 -4.80
CA LEU A 26 4.57 -5.95 -3.98
C LEU A 26 3.86 -7.25 -4.36
N VAL A 27 2.54 -7.19 -4.58
CA VAL A 27 1.73 -8.34 -5.00
C VAL A 27 2.18 -8.86 -6.37
N ILE A 28 2.27 -7.99 -7.38
CA ILE A 28 2.68 -8.38 -8.74
C ILE A 28 4.10 -8.95 -8.71
N THR A 29 5.05 -8.21 -8.15
CA THR A 29 6.45 -8.63 -8.11
C THR A 29 6.63 -9.89 -7.28
N GLY A 30 5.98 -10.01 -6.12
CA GLY A 30 6.08 -11.17 -5.23
C GLY A 30 5.51 -12.43 -5.84
N PHE A 31 4.30 -12.36 -6.40
CA PHE A 31 3.68 -13.54 -7.02
C PHE A 31 4.37 -13.99 -8.30
N ALA A 32 5.09 -13.12 -9.01
CA ALA A 32 5.85 -13.52 -10.20
C ALA A 32 6.92 -14.59 -9.88
N LEU A 33 7.43 -14.65 -8.64
CA LEU A 33 8.31 -15.74 -8.20
C LEU A 33 7.58 -17.06 -8.00
N LYS A 34 6.33 -17.00 -7.54
CA LYS A 34 5.53 -18.17 -7.20
C LYS A 34 4.84 -18.78 -8.42
N TYR A 35 4.46 -17.94 -9.37
CA TYR A 35 3.72 -18.30 -10.58
C TYR A 35 4.42 -17.74 -11.83
N PRO A 36 5.65 -18.19 -12.14
CA PRO A 36 6.42 -17.64 -13.26
C PRO A 36 5.72 -17.86 -14.62
N GLU A 37 5.03 -18.98 -14.79
CA GLU A 37 4.31 -19.33 -16.02
C GLU A 37 2.97 -18.61 -16.18
N ALA A 38 2.56 -17.76 -15.24
CA ALA A 38 1.31 -17.02 -15.37
C ALA A 38 1.41 -15.99 -16.50
N PHE A 39 0.34 -15.80 -17.28
CA PHE A 39 0.33 -14.90 -18.43
C PHE A 39 0.77 -13.45 -18.12
N TRP A 40 0.57 -13.01 -16.87
CA TRP A 40 0.96 -11.68 -16.41
C TRP A 40 2.39 -11.64 -15.82
N ALA A 41 2.94 -12.78 -15.44
CA ALA A 41 4.28 -12.93 -14.88
C ALA A 41 5.34 -13.17 -15.95
N SER A 42 5.00 -13.89 -17.02
CA SER A 42 5.92 -14.19 -18.14
C SER A 42 6.59 -12.96 -18.74
N PRO A 43 5.94 -11.78 -18.91
CA PRO A 43 6.62 -10.59 -19.41
C PRO A 43 7.68 -10.03 -18.45
N ILE A 44 7.68 -10.44 -17.19
CA ILE A 44 8.67 -10.06 -16.16
C ILE A 44 9.78 -11.11 -16.08
N THR A 45 9.44 -12.41 -16.17
CA THR A 45 10.41 -13.50 -16.00
C THR A 45 11.23 -13.75 -17.25
N ASP A 46 10.64 -13.56 -18.43
CA ASP A 46 11.22 -14.04 -19.70
C ASP A 46 12.07 -12.97 -20.40
N VAL A 47 12.03 -11.73 -19.92
CA VAL A 47 12.80 -10.63 -20.48
C VAL A 47 14.18 -10.51 -19.80
N PRO A 48 15.24 -10.18 -20.56
CA PRO A 48 16.53 -9.87 -19.98
C PRO A 48 16.41 -8.79 -18.89
N LEU A 49 17.08 -9.01 -17.74
CA LEU A 49 17.02 -8.14 -16.54
C LEU A 49 15.67 -8.05 -15.82
N GLY A 50 14.60 -8.70 -16.29
CA GLY A 50 13.27 -8.57 -15.70
C GLY A 50 13.24 -9.00 -14.23
N MET A 51 13.89 -10.12 -13.90
CA MET A 51 14.03 -10.59 -12.51
C MET A 51 14.84 -9.65 -11.61
N THR A 52 15.84 -8.96 -12.17
CA THR A 52 16.64 -7.95 -11.46
C THR A 52 15.80 -6.73 -11.13
N PHE A 53 15.07 -6.17 -12.11
CA PHE A 53 14.16 -5.04 -11.92
C PHE A 53 13.03 -5.39 -10.95
N ARG A 54 12.41 -6.57 -11.10
CA ARG A 54 11.41 -7.09 -10.17
C ARG A 54 11.93 -7.09 -8.73
N GLY A 55 13.12 -7.64 -8.50
CA GLY A 55 13.74 -7.70 -7.18
C GLY A 55 14.04 -6.33 -6.58
N PHE A 56 14.53 -5.38 -7.40
CA PHE A 56 14.75 -4.00 -6.99
C PHE A 56 13.46 -3.30 -6.59
N LEU A 57 12.44 -3.33 -7.46
CA LEU A 57 11.13 -2.71 -7.21
C LEU A 57 10.44 -3.31 -5.98
N HIS A 58 10.49 -4.63 -5.81
CA HIS A 58 9.91 -5.30 -4.65
C HIS A 58 10.52 -4.80 -3.34
N ARG A 59 11.86 -4.71 -3.25
CA ARG A 59 12.53 -4.21 -2.05
C ARG A 59 12.25 -2.74 -1.80
N LEU A 60 12.26 -1.92 -2.86
CA LEU A 60 11.95 -0.49 -2.76
C LEU A 60 10.53 -0.27 -2.23
N SER A 61 9.53 -0.96 -2.79
CA SER A 61 8.15 -0.90 -2.32
C SER A 61 7.97 -1.49 -0.93
N GLY A 62 8.77 -2.49 -0.55
CA GLY A 62 8.79 -3.05 0.80
C GLY A 62 9.25 -2.01 1.83
N VAL A 63 10.38 -1.34 1.57
CA VAL A 63 10.87 -0.24 2.43
C VAL A 63 9.86 0.90 2.50
N ALA A 64 9.27 1.30 1.36
CA ALA A 64 8.25 2.34 1.33
C ALA A 64 7.01 1.97 2.16
N THR A 65 6.52 0.73 2.05
CA THR A 65 5.34 0.25 2.77
C THR A 65 5.59 0.15 4.27
N VAL A 66 6.75 -0.36 4.69
CA VAL A 66 7.13 -0.43 6.12
C VAL A 66 7.25 0.98 6.71
N THR A 67 7.89 1.90 5.97
CA THR A 67 8.04 3.30 6.40
C THR A 67 6.68 3.99 6.52
N LEU A 68 5.80 3.80 5.53
CA LEU A 68 4.44 4.33 5.53
C LEU A 68 3.61 3.74 6.68
N GLY A 69 3.75 2.44 6.96
CA GLY A 69 3.09 1.78 8.08
C GLY A 69 3.53 2.38 9.41
N GLY A 70 4.84 2.61 9.59
CA GLY A 70 5.35 3.33 10.76
C GLY A 70 4.77 4.73 10.89
N TYR A 71 4.80 5.52 9.81
CA TYR A 71 4.17 6.84 9.77
C TYR A 71 2.68 6.80 10.11
N HIS A 72 1.94 5.81 9.57
CA HIS A 72 0.52 5.64 9.80
C HIS A 72 0.23 5.33 11.28
N LEU A 73 0.99 4.42 11.89
CA LEU A 73 0.86 4.10 13.32
C LEU A 73 1.13 5.33 14.20
N LEU A 74 2.17 6.12 13.89
CA LEU A 74 2.45 7.39 14.58
C LEU A 74 1.29 8.38 14.40
N TYR A 75 0.75 8.51 13.19
CA TYR A 75 -0.41 9.36 12.91
C TYR A 75 -1.64 8.94 13.74
N LEU A 76 -1.93 7.64 13.81
CA LEU A 76 -3.02 7.10 14.61
C LEU A 76 -2.82 7.33 16.11
N ALA A 77 -1.59 7.16 16.63
CA ALA A 77 -1.29 7.31 18.04
C ALA A 77 -1.33 8.79 18.50
N PHE A 78 -0.70 9.68 17.72
CA PHE A 78 -0.42 11.05 18.17
C PHE A 78 -1.47 12.09 17.75
N THR A 79 -2.34 11.79 16.77
CA THR A 79 -3.39 12.74 16.34
C THR A 79 -4.76 12.39 16.91
N GLU A 80 -5.54 13.40 17.31
CA GLU A 80 -6.93 13.19 17.80
C GLU A 80 -7.80 12.51 16.74
N ARG A 81 -7.66 12.94 15.48
CA ARG A 81 -8.37 12.36 14.34
C ARG A 81 -8.00 10.90 14.11
N GLY A 82 -6.70 10.59 14.12
CA GLY A 82 -6.22 9.21 13.97
C GLY A 82 -6.78 8.28 15.03
N ARG A 83 -6.75 8.69 16.31
CA ARG A 83 -7.35 7.91 17.41
C ARG A 83 -8.85 7.72 17.23
N ARG A 84 -9.57 8.76 16.78
CA ARG A 84 -11.02 8.66 16.51
C ARG A 84 -11.32 7.67 15.39
N ILE A 85 -10.53 7.66 14.30
CA ILE A 85 -10.73 6.73 13.18
C ILE A 85 -10.65 5.27 13.63
N VAL A 86 -9.73 4.92 14.55
CA VAL A 86 -9.61 3.56 15.08
C VAL A 86 -10.91 3.15 15.80
N ILE A 87 -11.48 4.05 16.59
CA ILE A 87 -12.75 3.82 17.29
C ILE A 87 -13.90 3.68 16.28
N ASP A 88 -13.95 4.57 15.29
CA ASP A 88 -15.00 4.59 14.26
C ASP A 88 -14.98 3.35 13.33
N MET A 89 -13.85 2.64 13.26
CA MET A 89 -13.71 1.39 12.50
C MET A 89 -14.21 0.16 13.25
N ILE A 90 -14.46 0.26 14.55
CA ILE A 90 -15.00 -0.87 15.33
C ILE A 90 -16.46 -1.07 14.89
N PRO A 91 -16.84 -2.26 14.40
CA PRO A 91 -18.22 -2.52 14.03
C PRO A 91 -19.09 -2.42 15.28
N MET A 92 -20.06 -1.51 15.23
CA MET A 92 -21.16 -1.45 16.20
C MET A 92 -22.42 -2.00 15.53
N TRP A 93 -23.25 -2.67 16.33
CA TRP A 93 -24.50 -3.31 15.91
C TRP A 93 -25.57 -2.29 15.54
#